data_AF-A0A9D0KI48-F1
#
_entry.id   AF-A0A9D0KI48-F1
#
_cell.length_a   1.000
_cell.length_b   1.000
_cell.length_c   1.000
_cell.angle_alpha   90.00
_cell.angle_beta   90.00
_cell.angle_gamma   90.00
#
_symmetry.space_group_name_H-M   'P 1'
#
loop_
_entity.id
_entity.type
_entity.pdbx_description
1 polymer ?
#
loop_
_entity_poly.entity_id
_entity_poly.type
_entity_poly.pdbx_seq_one_letter_code
_entity_poly.pdbx_strand_id
1 'polypeptide(L)' 'MLVKDRMSRNPVTISPDTSVSEALNLMRQSKVRRMPVLDRHGRLVG' A
#
# COMPACT_ATOMS: atom_id res chain seq x y z
N MET A 1 22.59 1.43 11.66
CA MET A 1 21.17 1.01 11.80
C MET A 1 20.55 0.97 10.42
N LEU A 2 19.94 -0.14 10.01
CA LEU A 2 19.49 -0.33 8.63
C LEU A 2 17.98 -0.05 8.49
N VAL A 3 17.55 0.42 7.31
CA VAL A 3 16.13 0.68 7.02
C VAL A 3 15.28 -0.57 7.23
N LYS A 4 15.81 -1.74 6.85
CA LYS A 4 15.16 -3.04 7.03
C LYS A 4 14.82 -3.37 8.50
N ASP A 5 15.48 -2.70 9.45
CA ASP A 5 15.28 -2.90 10.89
C ASP A 5 14.13 -2.04 11.45
N ARG A 6 13.59 -1.09 10.68
CA ARG A 6 12.53 -0.15 11.10
C ARG A 6 11.32 -0.08 10.16
N MET A 7 11.45 -0.57 8.94
CA MET A 7 10.35 -0.56 7.97
C MET A 7 9.18 -1.48 8.40
N SER A 8 7.97 -1.15 7.95
CA SER A 8 6.85 -2.08 7.96
C SER A 8 7.09 -3.17 6.91
N ARG A 9 7.24 -4.42 7.33
CA ARG A 9 7.66 -5.52 6.42
C ARG A 9 6.62 -5.86 5.35
N ASN A 10 5.34 -5.79 5.67
CA ASN A 10 4.24 -6.16 4.76
C ASN A 10 3.16 -5.06 4.79
N PRO A 11 3.37 -3.91 4.13
CA PRO A 11 2.35 -2.88 4.05
C PRO A 11 1.15 -3.38 3.25
N VAL A 12 -0.03 -2.84 3.56
CA VAL A 12 -1.22 -3.03 2.71
C VAL A 12 -1.01 -2.23 1.42
N THR A 13 -1.20 -2.87 0.27
CA THR A 13 -0.97 -2.29 -1.06
C THR A 13 -2.22 -2.40 -1.94
N ILE A 14 -2.29 -1.58 -2.99
CA ILE A 14 -3.38 -1.59 -3.99
C ILE A 14 -2.84 -1.64 -5.42
N SER A 15 -3.71 -1.94 -6.38
CA SER A 15 -3.41 -1.87 -7.82
C SER A 15 -3.67 -0.45 -8.36
N PRO A 16 -3.01 0.00 -9.44
CA PRO A 16 -3.39 1.20 -10.19
C PRO A 16 -4.85 1.20 -10.65
N ASP A 17 -5.42 0.01 -10.84
CA ASP A 17 -6.81 -0.17 -11.28
C ASP A 17 -7.81 -0.10 -10.10
N THR A 18 -7.34 -0.05 -8.86
CA THR A 18 -8.19 0.04 -7.66
C THR A 18 -8.90 1.40 -7.62
N SER A 19 -10.23 1.38 -7.53
CA SER A 19 -11.02 2.61 -7.44
C SER A 19 -10.72 3.40 -6.16
N VAL A 20 -10.86 4.72 -6.21
CA VAL A 20 -10.64 5.60 -5.04
C VAL A 20 -11.54 5.21 -3.86
N SER A 21 -12.81 4.88 -4.13
CA SER A 21 -13.77 4.47 -3.10
C SER A 21 -13.34 3.18 -2.38
N GLU A 22 -12.86 2.20 -3.13
CA GLU A 22 -12.35 0.95 -2.59
C GLU A 22 -11.05 1.18 -1.79
N ALA A 23 -10.13 1.97 -2.33
CA ALA A 23 -8.90 2.35 -1.63
C ALA A 23 -9.22 3.05 -0.29
N LEU A 24 -10.19 3.97 -0.26
CA LEU A 24 -10.62 4.64 0.99
C LEU A 24 -11.25 3.66 1.99
N ASN A 25 -12.05 2.70 1.52
CA ASN A 25 -12.60 1.65 2.37
C ASN A 25 -11.49 0.81 2.99
N LEU A 26 -10.52 0.38 2.18
CA LEU A 26 -9.38 -0.42 2.62
C LEU A 26 -8.48 0.34 3.61
N MET A 27 -8.24 1.63 3.37
CA MET A 27 -7.52 2.52 4.29
C MET A 27 -8.20 2.58 5.67
N ARG A 28 -9.53 2.75 5.70
CA ARG A 28 -10.31 2.77 6.95
C ARG A 28 -10.25 1.45 7.68
N GLN A 29 -10.47 0.34 6.98
CA GLN A 29 -10.45 -1.01 7.55
C GLN A 29 -9.07 -1.37 8.10
N SER A 30 -8.02 -1.03 7.36
CA SER A 30 -6.63 -1.33 7.73
C SER A 30 -6.01 -0.29 8.68
N LYS A 31 -6.73 0.78 8.99
CA LYS A 31 -6.30 1.91 9.84
C LYS A 31 -5.00 2.57 9.37
N VAL A 32 -4.82 2.69 8.06
CA VAL A 32 -3.65 3.33 7.43
C VAL A 32 -4.07 4.60 6.68
N ARG A 33 -3.16 5.58 6.63
CA ARG A 33 -3.40 6.86 5.93
C ARG A 33 -2.87 6.88 4.50
N ARG A 34 -2.01 5.94 4.14
CA ARG A 34 -1.33 5.81 2.84
C ARG A 34 -1.11 4.32 2.56
N MET A 35 -1.11 3.96 1.28
CA MET A 35 -0.83 2.62 0.80
C MET A 35 0.02 2.72 -0.46
N PRO A 36 1.08 1.92 -0.62
CA PRO A 36 1.79 1.83 -1.88
C PRO A 36 0.90 1.24 -2.98
N VAL A 37 1.05 1.76 -4.19
CA VAL A 37 0.41 1.26 -5.40
C VAL A 37 1.41 0.40 -6.17
N LEU A 38 1.09 -0.87 -6.39
CA LEU A 38 1.96 -1.82 -7.07
C LEU A 38 1.36 -2.24 -8.42
N ASP A 39 2.18 -2.28 -9.47
CA ASP A 39 1.78 -2.87 -10.76
C ASP A 39 1.62 -4.40 -10.67
N ARG A 40 1.14 -5.02 -11.75
CA ARG A 40 0.96 -6.48 -11.85
C ARG A 40 2.25 -7.31 -11.67
N HIS A 41 3.42 -6.69 -11.76
CA HIS A 41 4.72 -7.32 -11.56
C HIS A 41 5.27 -7.06 -10.14
N GLY A 42 4.48 -6.45 -9.26
CA GLY A 42 4.85 -6.12 -7.89
C GLY A 42 5.76 -4.89 -7.76
N ARG A 43 5.85 -4.05 -8.80
CA ARG A 43 6.72 -2.86 -8.78
C ARG A 43 5.94 -1.64 -8.29
N LEU A 44 6.58 -0.81 -7.47
CA LEU A 44 6.01 0.44 -6.97
C LEU A 44 5.77 1.44 -8.10
N VAL A 45 4.56 1.98 -8.19
CA VAL A 45 4.18 2.99 -9.18
C VAL A 45 3.47 4.21 -8.57
N GLY A 46 3.15 4.19 -7.27
CA GLY A 46 2.49 5.29 -6.56
C GLY A 46 2.38 5.09 -5.06
#